data_AF-A0A934AE93-F1
#
_entry.id   AF-A0A934AE93-F1
#
_cell.length_a   1.000
_cell.length_b   1.000
_cell.length_c   1.000
_cell.angle_alpha   90.00
_cell.angle_beta   90.00
_cell.angle_gamma   90.00
#
_symmetry.space_group_name_H-M   'P 1'
#
loop_
_entity.id
_entity.type
_entity.pdbx_description
1 polymer ?
#
loop_
_entity_poly.entity_id
_entity_poly.type
_entity_poly.pdbx_seq_one_letter_code
_entity_poly.pdbx_strand_id
1 'polypeptide(L)'
;MTILSRMFRLCKADLHGVMDQIEDKGLLLKQYLREMETSLNEKQTRQSQLIQTSRQIQGDLSLQNQELEKLEKDLELAIRKEKDDIAKVLIRKRRVIQAGCDGLRRQLKLIEEEGAHLAEILNQQMLQYQEMKVKAAEYCRWAEQQPFTEAAEVMTGPGFSSPPTEEEIELELLQRKEALKQGGVA
;
A
#
# COMPACT_ATOMS: atom_id res chain seq x y z
N MET A 1 12.97 2.37 -4.91
CA MET A 1 12.87 1.49 -3.72
C MET A 1 14.04 1.72 -2.74
N THR A 2 14.25 2.95 -2.24
CA THR A 2 15.49 3.26 -1.47
C THR A 2 15.26 4.18 -0.27
N ILE A 3 14.13 4.90 -0.24
CA ILE A 3 13.81 5.87 0.81
C ILE A 3 13.34 5.15 2.08
N LEU A 4 12.44 4.16 1.96
CA LEU A 4 11.92 3.42 3.12
C LEU A 4 12.98 2.63 3.88
N SER A 5 13.88 1.93 3.18
CA SER A 5 14.99 1.19 3.83
C SER A 5 16.00 2.13 4.50
N ARG A 6 16.09 3.39 4.05
CA ARG A 6 16.87 4.44 4.70
C ARG A 6 16.13 4.99 5.91
N MET A 7 14.82 5.21 5.81
CA MET A 7 13.98 5.64 6.92
C MET A 7 14.00 4.61 8.06
N PHE A 8 13.84 3.33 7.75
CA PHE A 8 13.96 2.22 8.72
C PHE A 8 15.37 2.10 9.33
N ARG A 9 16.43 2.39 8.55
CA ARG A 9 17.82 2.41 9.05
C ARG A 9 18.11 3.62 9.92
N LEU A 10 17.53 4.77 9.60
CA LEU A 10 17.57 5.97 10.44
C LEU A 10 16.82 5.74 11.75
N CYS A 11 15.73 4.97 11.77
CA CYS A 11 15.07 4.53 13.00
C CYS A 11 15.98 3.70 13.92
N LYS A 12 16.94 2.94 13.37
CA LYS A 12 17.88 2.10 14.12
C LYS A 12 19.03 2.89 14.77
N ALA A 13 19.38 4.06 14.24
CA ALA A 13 20.57 4.80 14.66
C ALA A 13 20.30 5.79 15.81
N ASP A 14 19.07 6.30 15.95
CA ASP A 14 18.70 7.35 16.94
C ASP A 14 18.02 6.79 18.21
N LEU A 15 18.22 5.51 18.53
CA LEU A 15 17.62 4.81 19.68
C LEU A 15 18.07 5.32 21.07
N HIS A 16 18.95 6.32 21.15
CA HIS A 16 19.57 6.74 22.41
C HIS A 16 18.87 7.90 23.14
N GLY A 17 17.70 8.37 22.68
CA GLY A 17 17.12 9.61 23.24
C GLY A 17 15.62 9.74 23.48
N VAL A 18 14.71 8.82 23.07
CA VAL A 18 13.33 9.30 22.85
C VAL A 18 12.21 8.26 22.97
N MET A 19 11.59 8.18 24.14
CA MET A 19 10.28 7.53 24.35
C MET A 19 9.18 8.25 23.53
N ASP A 20 9.19 9.58 23.48
CA ASP A 20 8.21 10.40 22.73
C ASP A 20 8.29 10.23 21.21
N GLN A 21 9.48 10.04 20.62
CA GLN A 21 9.58 9.82 19.16
C GLN A 21 9.26 8.40 18.75
N ILE A 22 9.23 7.42 19.67
CA ILE A 22 8.81 6.05 19.34
C ILE A 22 7.29 5.99 19.20
N GLU A 23 6.54 6.69 20.07
CA GLU A 23 5.08 6.87 19.90
C GLU A 23 4.76 7.56 18.57
N ASP A 24 5.46 8.65 18.24
CA ASP A 24 5.25 9.38 16.99
C ASP A 24 5.58 8.56 15.72
N LYS A 25 6.65 7.75 15.76
CA LYS A 25 7.09 6.94 14.60
C LYS A 25 6.16 5.75 14.33
N GLY A 26 5.64 5.10 15.38
CA GLY A 26 4.62 4.05 15.25
C GLY A 26 3.28 4.60 14.74
N LEU A 27 2.91 5.81 15.17
CA LEU A 27 1.73 6.51 14.69
C LEU A 27 1.86 6.87 13.20
N LEU A 28 3.03 7.36 12.78
CA LEU A 28 3.33 7.69 11.38
C LEU A 28 3.20 6.46 10.46
N LEU A 29 3.71 5.30 10.89
CA LEU A 29 3.60 4.04 10.13
C LEU A 29 2.14 3.60 9.99
N LYS A 30 1.35 3.70 11.07
CA LYS A 30 -0.10 3.41 11.04
C LYS A 30 -0.84 4.39 10.11
N GLN A 31 -0.47 5.67 10.13
CA GLN A 31 -1.04 6.67 9.23
C GLN A 31 -0.72 6.34 7.76
N TYR A 32 0.52 6.00 7.43
CA TYR A 32 0.88 5.60 6.06
C TYR A 32 0.14 4.34 5.58
N LEU A 33 0.00 3.33 6.44
CA LEU A 33 -0.79 2.15 6.11
C LEU A 33 -2.26 2.51 5.81
N ARG A 34 -2.83 3.44 6.59
CA ARG A 34 -4.19 3.91 6.40
C ARG A 34 -4.36 4.73 5.11
N GLU A 35 -3.40 5.59 4.79
CA GLU A 35 -3.39 6.35 3.53
C GLU A 35 -3.28 5.41 2.32
N MET A 36 -2.43 4.38 2.42
CA MET A 36 -2.29 3.36 1.38
C MET A 36 -3.56 2.52 1.20
N GLU A 37 -4.19 2.10 2.30
CA GLU A 37 -5.49 1.40 2.28
C GLU A 37 -6.58 2.26 1.66
N THR A 38 -6.63 3.55 1.99
CA THR A 38 -7.58 4.50 1.40
C THR A 38 -7.37 4.61 -0.12
N SER A 39 -6.12 4.78 -0.57
CA SER A 39 -5.79 4.86 -1.99
C SER A 39 -6.13 3.56 -2.75
N LEU A 40 -5.91 2.40 -2.14
CA LEU A 40 -6.31 1.11 -2.70
C LEU A 40 -7.83 1.01 -2.86
N ASN A 41 -8.60 1.43 -1.85
CA ASN A 41 -10.05 1.39 -1.88
C ASN A 41 -10.64 2.35 -2.94
N GLU A 42 -10.07 3.54 -3.09
CA GLU A 42 -10.44 4.49 -4.16
C GLU A 42 -10.22 3.88 -5.55
N LYS A 43 -9.07 3.24 -5.77
CA LYS A 43 -8.76 2.58 -7.04
C LYS A 43 -9.65 1.37 -7.31
N GLN A 44 -9.97 0.59 -6.28
CA GLN A 44 -10.90 -0.53 -6.39
C GLN A 44 -12.32 -0.05 -6.73
N THR A 45 -12.75 1.08 -6.14
CA THR A 45 -14.02 1.72 -6.50
C THR A 45 -14.02 2.16 -7.97
N ARG A 46 -12.95 2.81 -8.43
CA ARG A 46 -12.78 3.18 -9.85
C ARG A 46 -12.80 1.95 -10.78
N GLN A 47 -12.15 0.87 -10.38
CA GLN A 47 -12.18 -0.39 -11.14
C GLN A 47 -13.61 -0.94 -11.25
N SER A 48 -14.37 -0.95 -10.14
CA SER A 48 -15.77 -1.37 -10.14
C SER A 48 -16.63 -0.50 -11.07
N GLN A 49 -16.39 0.81 -11.11
CA GLN A 49 -17.08 1.73 -12.02
C GLN A 49 -16.78 1.39 -13.49
N LEU A 50 -15.52 1.15 -13.85
CA LEU A 50 -15.13 0.75 -15.21
C LEU A 50 -15.81 -0.57 -15.63
N ILE A 51 -15.86 -1.55 -14.73
CA ILE A 51 -16.55 -2.83 -14.99
C ILE A 51 -18.06 -2.59 -15.22
N GLN A 52 -18.68 -1.73 -14.42
CA GLN A 52 -20.10 -1.40 -14.59
C GLN A 52 -20.35 -0.70 -15.92
N THR A 53 -19.52 0.26 -16.31
CA THR A 53 -19.62 0.95 -17.60
C THR A 53 -19.42 -0.01 -18.77
N SER A 54 -18.43 -0.91 -18.70
CA SER A 54 -18.24 -1.96 -19.72
C SER A 54 -19.50 -2.82 -19.88
N ARG A 55 -20.10 -3.27 -18.77
CA ARG A 55 -21.35 -4.05 -18.80
C ARG A 55 -22.53 -3.29 -19.41
N GLN A 56 -22.65 -1.99 -19.15
CA GLN A 56 -23.68 -1.15 -19.76
C GLN A 56 -23.51 -1.10 -21.28
N ILE A 57 -22.29 -0.82 -21.77
CA ILE A 57 -21.99 -0.79 -23.22
C ILE A 57 -22.23 -2.15 -23.87
N GLN A 58 -21.87 -3.25 -23.21
CA GLN A 58 -22.16 -4.61 -23.68
C GLN A 58 -23.67 -4.87 -23.78
N GLY A 59 -24.46 -4.38 -22.82
CA GLY A 59 -25.92 -4.41 -22.85
C GLY A 59 -26.49 -3.65 -24.04
N ASP A 60 -26.03 -2.43 -24.27
CA ASP A 60 -26.46 -1.60 -25.40
C ASP A 60 -26.11 -2.24 -26.75
N LEU A 61 -24.91 -2.81 -26.87
CA LEU A 61 -24.49 -3.59 -28.03
C LEU A 61 -25.38 -4.80 -28.27
N SER A 62 -25.79 -5.50 -27.21
CA SER A 62 -26.72 -6.64 -27.31
C SER A 62 -28.07 -6.22 -27.87
N LEU A 63 -28.63 -5.10 -27.38
CA LEU A 63 -29.89 -4.56 -27.88
C LEU A 63 -29.80 -4.14 -29.36
N GLN A 64 -28.71 -3.45 -29.74
CA GLN A 64 -28.50 -3.06 -31.14
C GLN A 64 -28.29 -4.28 -32.06
N ASN A 65 -27.59 -5.32 -31.59
CA ASN A 65 -27.44 -6.56 -32.35
C ASN A 65 -28.79 -7.25 -32.57
N GLN A 66 -29.69 -7.26 -31.58
CA GLN A 66 -31.04 -7.79 -31.75
C GLN A 66 -31.86 -6.98 -32.77
N GLU A 67 -31.70 -5.65 -32.79
CA GLU A 67 -32.34 -4.81 -33.82
C GLU A 67 -31.76 -5.12 -35.21
N LEU A 68 -30.45 -5.29 -35.33
CA LEU A 68 -29.79 -5.68 -36.58
C LEU A 68 -30.29 -7.05 -37.09
N GLU A 69 -30.47 -8.03 -36.21
CA GLU A 69 -31.03 -9.34 -36.58
C GLU A 69 -32.48 -9.23 -37.09
N LYS A 70 -33.31 -8.37 -36.49
CA LYS A 70 -34.67 -8.12 -36.96
C LYS A 70 -34.66 -7.47 -38.34
N LEU A 71 -33.83 -6.44 -38.51
CA LEU A 71 -33.65 -5.76 -39.80
C LEU A 71 -33.12 -6.71 -40.88
N GLU A 72 -32.31 -7.71 -40.52
CA GLU A 72 -31.83 -8.71 -41.46
C GLU A 72 -32.96 -9.61 -41.97
N LYS A 73 -33.83 -10.08 -41.07
CA LYS A 73 -35.01 -10.87 -41.45
C LYS A 73 -35.95 -10.07 -42.35
N ASP A 74 -36.18 -8.80 -42.02
CA ASP A 74 -37.01 -7.91 -42.83
C ASP A 74 -36.40 -7.62 -44.20
N LEU A 75 -35.07 -7.47 -44.25
CA LEU A 75 -34.32 -7.26 -45.49
C LEU A 75 -34.39 -8.50 -46.39
N GLU A 76 -34.17 -9.70 -45.84
CA GLU A 76 -34.33 -10.96 -46.57
C GLU A 76 -35.74 -11.09 -47.16
N LEU A 77 -36.78 -10.73 -46.39
CA LEU A 77 -38.16 -10.76 -46.86
C LEU A 77 -38.41 -9.74 -47.98
N ALA A 78 -37.86 -8.53 -47.87
CA ALA A 78 -37.97 -7.50 -48.89
C ALA A 78 -37.32 -7.91 -50.20
N ILE A 79 -36.13 -8.52 -50.14
CA ILE A 79 -35.40 -9.05 -51.30
C ILE A 79 -36.19 -10.19 -51.95
N ARG A 80 -36.71 -11.16 -51.17
CA ARG A 80 -37.52 -12.26 -51.70
C ARG A 80 -38.80 -11.80 -52.40
N LYS A 81 -39.33 -10.64 -52.01
CA LYS A 81 -40.52 -10.02 -52.60
C LYS A 81 -40.17 -9.02 -53.72
N GLU A 82 -38.90 -8.94 -54.13
CA GLU A 82 -38.40 -8.02 -55.16
C GLU A 82 -38.74 -6.54 -54.88
N LYS A 83 -38.83 -6.18 -53.59
CA LYS A 83 -39.13 -4.81 -53.14
C LYS A 83 -37.84 -4.03 -52.92
N ASP A 84 -37.16 -3.70 -54.00
CA ASP A 84 -35.82 -3.08 -53.98
C ASP A 84 -35.77 -1.73 -53.25
N ASP A 85 -36.81 -0.91 -53.35
CA ASP A 85 -36.85 0.38 -52.67
C ASP A 85 -36.87 0.22 -51.14
N ILE A 86 -37.60 -0.78 -50.65
CA ILE A 86 -37.66 -1.11 -49.22
C ILE A 86 -36.32 -1.72 -48.78
N ALA A 87 -35.76 -2.62 -49.57
CA ALA A 87 -34.45 -3.23 -49.29
C ALA A 87 -33.34 -2.16 -49.18
N LYS A 88 -33.32 -1.17 -50.08
CA LYS A 88 -32.36 -0.04 -50.02
C LYS A 88 -32.49 0.76 -48.73
N VAL A 89 -33.71 1.03 -48.26
CA VAL A 89 -33.94 1.76 -46.99
C VAL A 89 -33.46 0.94 -45.80
N LEU A 90 -33.78 -0.36 -45.76
CA LEU A 90 -33.35 -1.27 -44.69
C LEU A 90 -31.81 -1.40 -44.64
N ILE A 91 -31.15 -1.51 -45.80
CA ILE A 91 -29.68 -1.54 -45.88
C ILE A 91 -29.07 -0.24 -45.33
N ARG A 92 -29.64 0.93 -45.68
CA ARG A 92 -29.17 2.21 -45.13
C ARG A 92 -29.29 2.25 -43.61
N LYS A 93 -30.46 1.87 -43.07
CA LYS A 93 -30.69 1.82 -41.62
C LYS A 93 -29.71 0.86 -40.93
N ARG A 94 -29.53 -0.34 -41.49
CA ARG A 94 -28.57 -1.34 -40.98
C ARG A 94 -27.15 -0.78 -40.91
N ARG A 95 -26.67 -0.14 -41.98
CA ARG A 95 -25.32 0.45 -42.02
C ARG A 95 -25.11 1.54 -40.96
N VAL A 96 -26.12 2.35 -40.70
CA VAL A 96 -26.06 3.39 -39.65
C VAL A 96 -25.93 2.75 -38.26
N ILE A 97 -26.74 1.73 -37.96
CA ILE A 97 -26.68 1.03 -36.67
C ILE A 97 -25.34 0.29 -36.53
N GLN A 98 -24.86 -0.38 -37.59
CA GLN A 98 -23.57 -1.06 -37.59
C GLN A 98 -22.40 -0.10 -37.33
N ALA A 99 -22.39 1.07 -37.95
CA ALA A 99 -21.36 2.07 -37.69
C ALA A 99 -21.37 2.55 -36.22
N GLY A 100 -22.57 2.68 -35.63
CA GLY A 100 -22.73 2.96 -34.19
C GLY A 100 -22.19 1.84 -33.31
N CYS A 101 -22.56 0.58 -33.61
CA CYS A 101 -22.04 -0.60 -32.94
C CYS A 101 -20.50 -0.67 -32.99
N ASP A 102 -19.90 -0.38 -34.14
CA ASP A 102 -18.45 -0.39 -34.29
C ASP A 102 -17.77 0.66 -33.41
N GLY A 103 -18.39 1.85 -33.28
CA GLY A 103 -17.95 2.89 -32.34
C GLY A 103 -18.01 2.42 -30.89
N LEU A 104 -19.14 1.87 -30.46
CA LEU A 104 -19.33 1.33 -29.12
C LEU A 104 -18.36 0.18 -28.81
N ARG A 105 -18.09 -0.72 -29.77
CA ARG A 105 -17.11 -1.80 -29.61
C ARG A 105 -15.69 -1.27 -29.42
N ARG A 106 -15.30 -0.19 -30.10
CA ARG A 106 -13.99 0.45 -29.88
C ARG A 106 -13.90 1.06 -28.49
N GLN A 107 -14.95 1.76 -28.04
CA GLN A 107 -15.01 2.31 -26.69
C GLN A 107 -14.94 1.22 -25.62
N LEU A 108 -15.68 0.12 -25.83
CA LEU A 108 -15.66 -1.03 -24.94
C LEU A 108 -14.24 -1.59 -24.78
N LYS A 109 -13.53 -1.81 -25.89
CA LYS A 109 -12.13 -2.28 -25.85
C LYS A 109 -11.23 -1.36 -25.04
N LEU A 110 -11.32 -0.04 -25.24
CA LEU A 110 -10.52 0.92 -24.50
C LEU A 110 -10.78 0.85 -22.98
N ILE A 111 -12.05 0.74 -22.58
CA ILE A 111 -12.45 0.63 -21.17
C ILE A 111 -11.99 -0.71 -20.57
N GLU A 112 -12.09 -1.80 -21.33
CA GLU A 112 -11.62 -3.12 -20.90
C GLU A 112 -10.10 -3.15 -20.74
N GLU A 113 -9.34 -2.52 -21.65
CA GLU A 113 -7.88 -2.37 -21.57
C GLU A 113 -7.49 -1.51 -20.36
N GLU A 114 -8.13 -0.36 -20.14
CA GLU A 114 -7.89 0.49 -18.96
C GLU A 114 -8.24 -0.26 -17.67
N GLY A 115 -9.35 -0.98 -17.65
CA GLY A 115 -9.78 -1.80 -16.52
C GLY A 115 -8.80 -2.92 -16.19
N ALA A 116 -8.28 -3.61 -17.20
CA ALA A 116 -7.27 -4.66 -17.05
C ALA A 116 -5.94 -4.10 -16.52
N HIS A 117 -5.50 -2.97 -17.05
CA HIS A 117 -4.29 -2.29 -16.58
C HIS A 117 -4.43 -1.83 -15.11
N LEU A 118 -5.57 -1.25 -14.75
CA LEU A 118 -5.84 -0.84 -13.37
C LEU A 118 -5.90 -2.04 -12.42
N ALA A 119 -6.45 -3.18 -12.88
CA ALA A 119 -6.49 -4.42 -12.12
C ALA A 119 -5.08 -4.94 -11.79
N GLU A 120 -4.18 -4.93 -12.77
CA GLU A 120 -2.80 -5.36 -12.60
C GLU A 120 -2.06 -4.48 -11.59
N ILE A 121 -2.20 -3.15 -11.71
CA ILE A 121 -1.62 -2.20 -10.75
C ILE A 121 -2.18 -2.44 -9.34
N LEU A 122 -3.48 -2.64 -9.21
CA LEU A 122 -4.12 -2.92 -7.93
C LEU A 122 -3.56 -4.19 -7.28
N ASN A 123 -3.43 -5.27 -8.04
CA ASN A 123 -2.85 -6.52 -7.54
C ASN A 123 -1.41 -6.33 -7.03
N GLN A 124 -0.58 -5.61 -7.79
CA GLN A 124 0.79 -5.32 -7.38
C GLN A 124 0.84 -4.46 -6.10
N GLN A 125 -0.01 -3.43 -6.02
CA GLN A 125 -0.08 -2.56 -4.85
C GLN A 125 -0.64 -3.27 -3.61
N MET A 126 -1.61 -4.16 -3.79
CA MET A 126 -2.13 -5.00 -2.70
C MET A 126 -1.05 -5.93 -2.14
N LEU A 127 -0.24 -6.56 -3.02
CA LEU A 127 0.87 -7.40 -2.59
C LEU A 127 1.90 -6.59 -1.77
N GLN A 128 2.29 -5.41 -2.28
CA GLN A 128 3.20 -4.50 -1.57
C GLN A 128 2.64 -4.04 -0.23
N TYR A 129 1.34 -3.74 -0.16
CA TYR A 129 0.66 -3.38 1.09
C TYR A 129 0.69 -4.53 2.10
N GLN A 130 0.43 -5.77 1.66
CA GLN A 130 0.49 -6.94 2.53
C GLN A 130 1.91 -7.17 3.08
N GLU A 131 2.93 -7.09 2.24
CA GLU A 131 4.32 -7.17 2.68
C GLU A 131 4.69 -6.08 3.69
N MET A 132 4.27 -4.84 3.41
CA MET A 132 4.46 -3.69 4.31
C MET A 132 3.78 -3.93 5.66
N LYS A 133 2.54 -4.45 5.65
CA LYS A 133 1.77 -4.74 6.85
C LYS A 133 2.44 -5.81 7.72
N VAL A 134 2.98 -6.87 7.11
CA VAL A 134 3.72 -7.91 7.83
C VAL A 134 5.00 -7.34 8.46
N LYS A 135 5.80 -6.60 7.68
CA LYS A 135 7.04 -5.96 8.18
C LYS A 135 6.78 -4.95 9.29
N ALA A 136 5.69 -4.18 9.17
CA ALA A 136 5.25 -3.24 10.20
C ALA A 136 4.87 -3.97 11.49
N ALA A 137 4.13 -5.08 11.39
CA ALA A 137 3.75 -5.89 12.55
C ALA A 137 4.96 -6.54 13.23
N GLU A 138 5.92 -7.05 12.47
CA GLU A 138 7.20 -7.57 12.99
C GLU A 138 7.98 -6.48 13.74
N TYR A 139 8.05 -5.27 13.20
CA TYR A 139 8.72 -4.14 13.85
C TYR A 139 8.02 -3.72 15.14
N CYS A 140 6.69 -3.60 15.16
CA CYS A 140 5.95 -3.31 16.38
C CYS A 140 6.18 -4.40 17.43
N ARG A 141 6.13 -5.69 17.04
CA ARG A 141 6.41 -6.80 17.95
C ARG A 141 7.84 -6.81 18.47
N TRP A 142 8.82 -6.43 17.65
CA TRP A 142 10.22 -6.30 18.07
C TRP A 142 10.42 -5.12 19.03
N ALA A 143 9.78 -3.98 18.77
CA ALA A 143 9.79 -2.82 19.65
C ALA A 143 9.11 -3.11 21.01
N GLU A 144 8.03 -3.88 21.03
CA GLU A 144 7.33 -4.33 22.26
C GLU A 144 8.12 -5.42 23.02
N GLN A 145 8.91 -6.24 22.31
CA GLN A 145 9.77 -7.29 22.87
C GLN A 145 11.16 -6.80 23.30
N GLN A 146 11.45 -5.50 23.19
CA GLN A 146 12.38 -4.87 24.09
C GLN A 146 11.59 -4.39 25.32
N PRO A 147 11.32 -5.27 26.32
CA PRO A 147 11.14 -4.74 27.65
C PRO A 147 12.40 -3.94 27.97
N PHE A 148 12.24 -3.00 28.88
CA PHE A 148 13.24 -2.22 29.59
C PHE A 148 14.38 -3.07 30.25
N THR A 149 14.79 -4.21 29.71
CA THR A 149 15.91 -5.02 30.20
C THR A 149 17.25 -4.39 29.88
N GLU A 150 17.37 -3.64 28.77
CA GLU A 150 18.60 -2.87 28.49
C GLU A 150 18.72 -1.62 29.37
N ALA A 151 17.64 -1.07 29.95
CA ALA A 151 17.79 -0.01 30.94
C ALA A 151 18.30 -0.53 32.30
N ALA A 152 18.14 -1.82 32.59
CA ALA A 152 18.71 -2.46 33.77
C ALA A 152 20.13 -2.99 33.54
N GLU A 153 20.45 -3.49 32.34
CA GLU A 153 21.81 -4.00 32.04
C GLU A 153 22.79 -2.90 31.57
N VAL A 154 22.32 -1.83 30.91
CA VAL A 154 23.19 -0.69 30.49
C VAL A 154 23.58 0.21 31.67
N MET A 155 22.95 0.08 32.85
CA MET A 155 23.47 0.69 34.09
C MET A 155 24.77 0.03 34.61
N THR A 156 25.28 -1.00 33.92
CA THR A 156 26.55 -1.67 34.26
C THR A 156 27.60 -1.63 33.13
N GLY A 157 27.60 -0.55 32.33
CA GLY A 157 28.66 -0.22 31.37
C GLY A 157 29.46 1.03 31.78
N PRO A 158 30.76 1.15 31.41
CA PRO A 158 31.79 1.86 32.18
C PRO A 158 31.79 3.38 31.93
N GLY A 159 30.73 4.06 32.34
CA GLY A 159 30.60 5.52 32.20
C GLY A 159 29.79 6.21 33.30
N PHE A 160 29.16 5.45 34.20
CA PHE A 160 28.54 5.98 35.41
C PHE A 160 29.32 5.48 36.62
N SER A 161 29.74 6.41 37.48
CA SER A 161 30.42 6.16 38.74
C SER A 161 29.68 5.10 39.55
N SER A 162 30.24 3.88 39.63
CA SER A 162 29.81 2.92 40.64
C SER A 162 30.06 3.54 42.01
N PRO A 163 29.13 3.38 42.97
CA PRO A 163 29.45 3.69 44.37
C PRO A 163 30.70 2.88 44.75
N PRO A 164 31.69 3.51 45.42
CA PRO A 164 32.96 2.86 45.72
C PRO A 164 32.73 1.57 46.51
N THR A 165 33.47 0.55 46.14
CA THR A 165 33.35 -0.79 46.74
C THR A 165 33.88 -0.73 48.18
N GLU A 166 33.35 -1.55 49.10
CA GLU A 166 33.74 -1.53 50.51
C GLU A 166 35.26 -1.79 50.70
N GLU A 167 35.85 -2.58 49.80
CA GLU A 167 37.31 -2.81 49.71
C GLU A 167 38.11 -1.55 49.30
N GLU A 168 37.57 -0.70 48.42
CA GLU A 168 38.21 0.58 48.02
C GLU A 168 38.15 1.60 49.16
N ILE A 169 37.04 1.60 49.92
CA ILE A 169 36.90 2.44 51.12
C ILE A 169 37.86 1.97 52.22
N GLU A 170 38.03 0.66 52.40
CA GLU A 170 38.99 0.10 53.36
C GLU A 170 40.44 0.39 52.95
N LEU A 171 40.77 0.33 51.66
CA LEU A 171 42.09 0.70 51.14
C LEU A 171 42.38 2.20 51.35
N GLU A 172 41.41 3.08 51.10
CA GLU A 172 41.58 4.53 51.35
C GLU A 172 41.74 4.82 52.85
N LEU A 173 41.03 4.09 53.72
CA LEU A 173 41.13 4.20 55.17
C LEU A 173 42.49 3.68 55.70
N LEU A 174 43.02 2.61 55.11
CA LEU A 174 44.37 2.11 55.38
C LEU A 174 45.44 3.12 54.96
N GLN A 175 45.35 3.70 53.75
CA GLN A 175 46.29 4.72 53.28
C GLN A 175 46.27 5.98 54.16
N ARG A 176 45.08 6.45 54.58
CA ARG A 176 44.98 7.60 55.50
C ARG A 176 45.52 7.29 56.90
N LYS A 177 45.36 6.06 57.40
CA LYS A 177 45.97 5.63 58.66
C LYS A 177 47.49 5.51 58.58
N GLU A 178 48.04 5.06 57.45
CA GLU A 178 49.48 5.02 57.22
C GLU A 178 50.08 6.41 57.05
N ALA A 179 49.41 7.32 56.34
CA ALA A 179 49.82 8.72 56.22
C ALA A 179 49.85 9.44 57.58
N LEU A 180 48.91 9.15 58.48
CA LEU A 180 48.91 9.68 59.86
C LEU A 180 50.03 9.07 60.72
N LYS A 181 50.43 7.82 60.48
CA LYS A 181 51.59 7.20 61.15
C LYS A 181 52.93 7.73 60.61
N GLN A 182 52.99 8.13 59.34
CA GLN A 182 54.20 8.68 58.72
C GLN A 182 54.32 10.21 58.86
N GLY A 183 53.21 10.92 59.13
CA GLY A 183 53.18 12.35 59.45
C GLY A 183 53.42 12.71 60.92
N GLY A 184 53.78 11.73 61.76
CA GLY A 184 54.09 11.89 63.18
C GLY A 184 55.59 11.87 63.51
N VAL A 185 56.44 12.43 62.64
CA VAL A 185 57.84 12.75 62.95
C VAL A 185 58.17 14.15 62.43
N ALA A 186 57.74 15.14 63.19
CA ALA A 186 58.48 16.37 63.50
C ALA A 186 57.95 16.90 64.83
#